data_AF-A0A956DZ90-F1
#
_entry.id   AF-A0A956DZ90-F1
#
_cell.length_a   1.000
_cell.length_b   1.000
_cell.length_c   1.000
_cell.angle_alpha   90.00
_cell.angle_beta   90.00
_cell.angle_gamma   90.00
#
_symmetry.space_group_name_H-M   'P 1'
#
loop_
_entity.id
_entity.type
_entity.pdbx_description
1 polymer ?
#
loop_
_entity_poly.entity_id
_entity_poly.type
_entity_poly.pdbx_seq_one_letter_code
_entity_poly.pdbx_strand_id
1 'polypeptide(L)'
;RDPEKPKRSWVKLGFIRTGYGVALREPGLAPPRDKCRQGFYAIQPLGYVCADGTTTRDPDHPVVRAMQDAGRDLLADDPDAVFPYHYAFSIGAPMYEKLPTAEQDRLVMMRFRQRPLKLGDWARGFEDLTVARPIEPNGPIPRFLEDGGRSPLGGDDLVRKNLPHGSMVAYSRAFEAEGRVWLVTPDLTLVPADRVRPYRPSTFQGVELGRLRLPLAWARKQPRNFFRIVDEEAEATGEQLPVAAPVELSGEERKLHGDRYVATRDGRWLRNDHVRIAKRVKPPSAIKGDRTWIYLSLTEYTLVAYRGEIPVYATLHAPGRGGTHRGKGSVRNYTTPLGAFPLNWKERWGTMSPDPGAPTSFWISDVMWTQYFKQPYALHGAYWHESFGERMSAGCPNLAPRDARWLFDFSEPKLPEGWQGISPMPGGDSTLIVLGG
;
A
#
# COMPACT_ATOMS: atom_id res chain seq x y z
N ARG A 1 -15.47 -12.14 -27.44
CA ARG A 1 -16.49 -12.49 -26.41
C ARG A 1 -17.60 -11.47 -26.56
N ASP A 2 -18.86 -11.89 -26.53
CA ASP A 2 -20.01 -11.00 -26.75
C ASP A 2 -20.26 -10.13 -25.50
N PRO A 3 -19.93 -8.83 -25.49
CA PRO A 3 -20.06 -7.98 -24.30
C PRO A 3 -21.51 -7.79 -23.83
N GLU A 4 -22.51 -8.26 -24.58
CA GLU A 4 -23.93 -8.19 -24.22
C GLU A 4 -24.43 -9.45 -23.49
N LYS A 5 -23.58 -10.48 -23.35
CA LYS A 5 -23.96 -11.77 -22.73
C LYS A 5 -23.09 -12.11 -21.52
N PRO A 6 -23.22 -11.39 -20.37
CA PRO A 6 -22.37 -11.59 -19.21
C PRO A 6 -22.47 -13.01 -18.63
N LYS A 7 -21.33 -13.49 -18.13
CA LYS A 7 -21.18 -14.79 -17.46
C LYS A 7 -20.31 -14.64 -16.22
N ARG A 8 -20.68 -15.32 -15.13
CA ARG A 8 -19.96 -15.27 -13.85
C ARG A 8 -18.59 -15.96 -13.93
N SER A 9 -18.43 -16.85 -14.90
CA SER A 9 -17.19 -17.57 -15.22
C SER A 9 -16.18 -16.76 -16.04
N TRP A 10 -16.52 -15.53 -16.44
CA TRP A 10 -15.61 -14.70 -17.22
C TRP A 10 -14.47 -14.12 -16.38
N VAL A 11 -13.45 -13.67 -17.09
CA VAL A 11 -12.28 -13.01 -16.50
C VAL A 11 -12.76 -11.82 -15.66
N LYS A 12 -12.35 -11.80 -14.40
CA LYS A 12 -12.64 -10.72 -13.46
C LYS A 12 -11.97 -9.45 -13.96
N LEU A 13 -12.80 -8.46 -14.33
CA LEU A 13 -12.34 -7.13 -14.73
C LEU A 13 -11.82 -6.34 -13.53
N GLY A 14 -12.44 -6.53 -12.37
CA GLY A 14 -12.15 -5.77 -11.17
C GLY A 14 -13.12 -6.12 -10.05
N PHE A 15 -13.20 -5.25 -9.04
CA PHE A 15 -14.21 -5.35 -8.00
C PHE A 15 -14.56 -3.99 -7.42
N ILE A 16 -15.73 -3.92 -6.82
CA ILE A 16 -16.20 -2.82 -5.98
C ILE A 16 -16.19 -3.36 -4.55
N ARG A 17 -15.70 -2.56 -3.61
CA ARG A 17 -15.68 -2.92 -2.19
C ARG A 17 -17.04 -2.62 -1.56
N THR A 18 -17.44 -3.42 -0.60
CA THR A 18 -18.60 -3.13 0.25
C THR A 18 -18.53 -1.69 0.79
N GLY A 19 -19.64 -0.97 0.73
CA GLY A 19 -19.72 0.46 1.10
C GLY A 19 -19.40 1.43 -0.04
N TYR A 20 -18.86 0.96 -1.17
CA TYR A 20 -18.61 1.76 -2.36
C TYR A 20 -19.69 1.51 -3.41
N GLY A 21 -19.99 2.55 -4.18
CA GLY A 21 -20.93 2.51 -5.29
C GLY A 21 -20.25 2.74 -6.63
N VAL A 22 -20.89 2.30 -7.70
CA VAL A 22 -20.55 2.63 -9.07
C VAL A 22 -21.81 3.07 -9.80
N ALA A 23 -21.68 3.97 -10.77
CA ALA A 23 -22.78 4.33 -11.63
C ALA A 23 -23.21 3.14 -12.50
N LEU A 24 -24.52 2.95 -12.65
CA LEU A 24 -25.06 2.04 -13.65
C LEU A 24 -24.95 2.68 -15.03
N ARG A 25 -24.60 1.88 -16.04
CA ARG A 25 -24.64 2.34 -17.44
C ARG A 25 -26.07 2.40 -17.95
N GLU A 26 -26.90 1.46 -17.49
CA GLU A 26 -28.31 1.33 -17.84
C GLU A 26 -29.12 1.05 -16.57
N PRO A 27 -30.35 1.57 -16.44
CA PRO A 27 -31.14 1.43 -15.21
C PRO A 27 -31.68 0.01 -14.98
N GLY A 28 -31.76 -0.80 -16.04
CA GLY A 28 -32.32 -2.15 -16.03
C GLY A 28 -31.30 -3.26 -15.76
N LEU A 29 -31.80 -4.48 -15.65
CA LEU A 29 -30.99 -5.68 -15.53
C LEU A 29 -30.84 -6.36 -16.90
N ALA A 30 -29.61 -6.73 -17.25
CA ALA A 30 -29.40 -7.71 -18.29
C ALA A 30 -29.93 -9.08 -17.83
N PRO A 31 -30.45 -9.94 -18.74
CA PRO A 31 -31.13 -11.17 -18.37
C PRO A 31 -30.32 -12.11 -17.47
N PRO A 32 -30.98 -12.90 -16.59
CA PRO A 32 -30.35 -13.94 -15.78
C PRO A 32 -29.52 -14.91 -16.62
N ARG A 33 -28.28 -15.14 -16.20
CA ARG A 33 -27.35 -16.10 -16.82
C ARG A 33 -26.40 -16.68 -15.78
N ASP A 34 -25.91 -17.89 -16.02
CA ASP A 34 -25.10 -18.67 -15.08
C ASP A 34 -25.75 -18.72 -13.67
N LYS A 35 -24.96 -18.72 -12.60
CA LYS A 35 -25.41 -18.69 -11.19
C LYS A 35 -25.97 -17.32 -10.74
N CYS A 36 -26.23 -16.40 -11.66
CA CYS A 36 -26.78 -15.08 -11.35
C CYS A 36 -28.27 -15.02 -11.68
N ARG A 37 -29.10 -15.35 -10.69
CA ARG A 37 -30.53 -15.62 -10.90
C ARG A 37 -31.38 -14.38 -11.15
N GLN A 38 -31.03 -13.23 -10.59
CA GLN A 38 -31.82 -12.00 -10.76
C GLN A 38 -31.45 -11.24 -12.04
N GLY A 39 -30.31 -11.53 -12.65
CA GLY A 39 -29.76 -10.77 -13.78
C GLY A 39 -28.53 -9.96 -13.40
N PHE A 40 -28.05 -9.14 -14.32
CA PHE A 40 -26.80 -8.40 -14.14
C PHE A 40 -27.01 -6.90 -14.28
N TYR A 41 -26.40 -6.13 -13.39
CA TYR A 41 -26.26 -4.69 -13.53
C TYR A 41 -25.12 -4.36 -14.48
N ALA A 42 -25.40 -3.60 -15.55
CA ALA A 42 -24.35 -3.01 -16.39
C ALA A 42 -23.76 -1.79 -15.66
N ILE A 43 -22.45 -1.77 -15.44
CA ILE A 43 -21.77 -0.74 -14.64
C ILE A 43 -20.81 0.10 -15.47
N GLN A 44 -20.59 1.35 -15.06
CA GLN A 44 -19.60 2.21 -15.68
C GLN A 44 -18.17 1.87 -15.25
N PRO A 45 -17.17 2.11 -16.12
CA PRO A 45 -17.32 2.45 -17.53
C PRO A 45 -17.66 1.19 -18.38
N LEU A 46 -17.40 0.00 -17.84
CA LEU A 46 -17.60 -1.27 -18.53
C LEU A 46 -17.81 -2.42 -17.55
N GLY A 47 -18.43 -3.50 -18.04
CA GLY A 47 -18.61 -4.74 -17.29
C GLY A 47 -19.96 -4.85 -16.61
N TYR A 48 -20.11 -5.93 -15.84
CA TYR A 48 -21.36 -6.30 -15.19
C TYR A 48 -21.12 -6.81 -13.79
N VAL A 49 -22.06 -6.52 -12.88
CA VAL A 49 -22.11 -7.09 -11.53
C VAL A 49 -23.38 -7.92 -11.41
N CYS A 50 -23.27 -9.09 -10.80
CA CYS A 50 -24.43 -9.93 -10.55
C CYS A 50 -25.37 -9.25 -9.56
N ALA A 51 -26.65 -9.15 -9.89
CA ALA A 51 -27.67 -8.77 -8.93
C ALA A 51 -27.93 -9.96 -8.00
N ASP A 52 -27.24 -9.96 -6.86
CA ASP A 52 -27.44 -10.94 -5.79
C ASP A 52 -27.28 -10.26 -4.42
N GLY A 53 -27.28 -11.05 -3.34
CA GLY A 53 -27.19 -10.56 -1.96
C GLY A 53 -25.89 -9.81 -1.62
N THR A 54 -24.92 -9.72 -2.55
CA THR A 54 -23.71 -8.91 -2.38
C THR A 54 -23.84 -7.52 -3.00
N THR A 55 -24.99 -7.20 -3.61
CA THR A 55 -25.28 -5.91 -4.25
C THR A 55 -26.60 -5.33 -3.79
N THR A 56 -26.68 -4.01 -3.71
CA THR A 56 -27.93 -3.31 -3.43
C THR A 56 -27.98 -1.99 -4.18
N ARG A 57 -29.19 -1.56 -4.54
CA ARG A 57 -29.50 -0.20 -5.04
C ARG A 57 -30.21 0.64 -3.97
N ASP A 58 -30.55 0.04 -2.84
CA ASP A 58 -31.21 0.69 -1.73
C ASP A 58 -30.15 1.47 -0.92
N PRO A 59 -30.21 2.82 -0.90
CA PRO A 59 -29.28 3.64 -0.13
C PRO A 59 -29.48 3.48 1.38
N ASP A 60 -30.64 2.99 1.83
CA ASP A 60 -30.98 2.77 3.23
C ASP A 60 -30.70 1.34 3.69
N HIS A 61 -30.14 0.49 2.82
CA HIS A 61 -29.75 -0.87 3.17
C HIS A 61 -28.82 -0.86 4.40
N PRO A 62 -29.03 -1.73 5.42
CA PRO A 62 -28.30 -1.66 6.69
C PRO A 62 -26.77 -1.63 6.56
N VAL A 63 -26.22 -2.43 5.63
CA VAL A 63 -24.77 -2.43 5.33
C VAL A 63 -24.29 -1.09 4.76
N VAL A 64 -25.08 -0.44 3.90
CA VAL A 64 -24.71 0.85 3.29
C VAL A 64 -24.69 1.92 4.36
N ARG A 65 -25.72 1.98 5.22
CA ARG A 65 -25.81 2.92 6.33
C ARG A 65 -24.66 2.73 7.33
N ALA A 66 -24.39 1.49 7.74
CA ALA A 66 -23.29 1.21 8.66
C ALA A 66 -21.92 1.59 8.11
N MET A 67 -21.68 1.38 6.80
CA MET A 67 -20.44 1.84 6.14
C MET A 67 -20.32 3.36 6.08
N GLN A 68 -21.42 4.08 5.90
CA GLN A 68 -21.42 5.55 5.96
C GLN A 68 -21.16 6.05 7.38
N ASP A 69 -21.80 5.44 8.38
CA ASP A 69 -21.67 5.82 9.80
C ASP A 69 -20.26 5.51 10.36
N ALA A 70 -19.65 4.40 9.92
CA ALA A 70 -18.28 4.03 10.30
C ALA A 70 -17.21 5.02 9.79
N GLY A 71 -17.56 5.90 8.85
CA GLY A 71 -16.61 6.79 8.18
C GLY A 71 -16.00 6.16 6.92
N ARG A 72 -15.81 6.98 5.89
CA ARG A 72 -15.17 6.57 4.63
C ARG A 72 -13.65 6.60 4.77
N ASP A 73 -12.95 6.28 3.69
CA ASP A 73 -11.51 6.51 3.62
C ASP A 73 -11.20 8.01 3.73
N LEU A 74 -10.08 8.35 4.38
CA LEU A 74 -9.66 9.72 4.69
C LEU A 74 -9.44 10.57 3.44
N LEU A 75 -9.24 9.95 2.27
CA LEU A 75 -9.04 10.65 1.00
C LEU A 75 -10.33 11.27 0.45
N ALA A 76 -11.49 10.80 0.90
CA ALA A 76 -12.76 11.41 0.56
C ALA A 76 -12.90 12.80 1.19
N ASP A 77 -12.30 13.01 2.36
CA ASP A 77 -12.37 14.27 3.12
C ASP A 77 -11.13 15.15 2.87
N ASP A 78 -9.94 14.52 2.76
CA ASP A 78 -8.66 15.19 2.49
C ASP A 78 -7.94 14.49 1.32
N PRO A 79 -8.05 15.03 0.10
CA PRO A 79 -7.35 14.50 -1.07
C PRO A 79 -5.83 14.45 -0.92
N ASP A 80 -5.23 15.19 0.01
CA ASP A 80 -3.78 15.22 0.26
C ASP A 80 -3.34 14.29 1.40
N ALA A 81 -4.28 13.56 2.02
CA ALA A 81 -3.99 12.61 3.08
C ALA A 81 -2.96 11.56 2.62
N VAL A 82 -2.00 11.26 3.51
CA VAL A 82 -0.94 10.26 3.26
C VAL A 82 -1.51 8.85 3.24
N PHE A 83 -2.49 8.60 4.10
CA PHE A 83 -3.08 7.29 4.33
C PHE A 83 -4.57 7.31 3.99
N PRO A 84 -5.12 6.25 3.36
CA PRO A 84 -6.57 6.13 3.14
C PRO A 84 -7.35 5.79 4.42
N TYR A 85 -6.69 5.22 5.42
CA TYR A 85 -7.27 4.94 6.75
C TYR A 85 -6.27 5.35 7.83
N HIS A 86 -6.71 5.39 9.08
CA HIS A 86 -5.75 5.29 10.17
C HIS A 86 -5.26 3.84 10.28
N TYR A 87 -4.02 3.65 10.73
CA TYR A 87 -3.41 2.32 10.84
C TYR A 87 -2.77 2.14 12.20
N ALA A 88 -2.78 0.90 12.69
CA ALA A 88 -2.14 0.55 13.94
C ALA A 88 -1.53 -0.87 13.91
N PHE A 89 -0.49 -1.07 14.71
CA PHE A 89 0.14 -2.35 14.99
C PHE A 89 -0.59 -3.07 16.12
N SER A 90 -0.94 -4.34 15.96
CA SER A 90 -1.60 -5.13 16.98
C SER A 90 -0.63 -5.73 17.98
N ILE A 91 -0.92 -5.59 19.27
CA ILE A 91 -0.31 -6.39 20.36
C ILE A 91 -1.21 -7.56 20.80
N GLY A 92 -2.17 -7.94 19.96
CA GLY A 92 -3.15 -9.01 20.14
C GLY A 92 -4.51 -8.51 20.62
N ALA A 93 -5.56 -8.55 19.82
CA ALA A 93 -6.86 -8.00 20.22
C ALA A 93 -8.05 -8.89 19.81
N PRO A 94 -9.15 -8.89 20.56
CA PRO A 94 -10.43 -9.35 20.03
C PRO A 94 -10.93 -8.35 18.97
N MET A 95 -11.70 -8.85 17.99
CA MET A 95 -12.43 -8.03 17.02
C MET A 95 -13.93 -8.31 17.21
N TYR A 96 -14.63 -7.39 17.86
CA TYR A 96 -16.02 -7.55 18.27
C TYR A 96 -17.03 -7.22 17.17
N GLU A 97 -18.18 -7.87 17.20
CA GLU A 97 -19.33 -7.60 16.32
C GLU A 97 -20.19 -6.44 16.81
N LYS A 98 -20.16 -6.18 18.11
CA LYS A 98 -20.94 -5.15 18.82
C LYS A 98 -20.16 -4.64 20.01
N LEU A 99 -20.61 -3.53 20.61
CA LEU A 99 -20.04 -3.06 21.86
C LEU A 99 -20.27 -4.10 22.97
N PRO A 100 -19.21 -4.68 23.57
CA PRO A 100 -19.36 -5.59 24.69
C PRO A 100 -19.75 -4.81 25.96
N THR A 101 -20.48 -5.47 26.88
CA THR A 101 -20.59 -4.94 28.24
C THR A 101 -19.23 -5.01 28.94
N ALA A 102 -19.03 -4.22 30.01
CA ALA A 102 -17.80 -4.25 30.79
C ALA A 102 -17.43 -5.67 31.31
N GLU A 103 -18.44 -6.47 31.70
CA GLU A 103 -18.23 -7.87 32.11
C GLU A 103 -17.80 -8.76 30.94
N GLN A 104 -18.49 -8.65 29.79
CA GLN A 104 -18.16 -9.41 28.59
C GLN A 104 -16.74 -9.12 28.11
N ASP A 105 -16.36 -7.84 28.03
CA ASP A 105 -15.01 -7.44 27.65
C ASP A 105 -13.99 -7.97 28.65
N ARG A 106 -14.23 -7.83 29.96
CA ARG A 106 -13.35 -8.36 30.99
C ARG A 106 -13.10 -9.86 30.81
N LEU A 107 -14.14 -10.66 30.55
CA LEU A 107 -14.02 -12.10 30.34
C LEU A 107 -13.24 -12.45 29.07
N VAL A 108 -13.51 -11.76 27.96
CA VAL A 108 -12.78 -11.96 26.69
C VAL A 108 -11.31 -11.59 26.86
N MET A 109 -11.03 -10.45 27.49
CA MET A 109 -9.69 -9.91 27.72
C MET A 109 -8.82 -10.81 28.60
N MET A 110 -9.39 -11.72 29.39
CA MET A 110 -8.60 -12.72 30.14
C MET A 110 -7.74 -13.60 29.22
N ARG A 111 -8.16 -13.81 27.97
CA ARG A 111 -7.42 -14.59 26.96
C ARG A 111 -6.31 -13.79 26.26
N PHE A 112 -6.33 -12.46 26.40
CA PHE A 112 -5.38 -11.53 25.79
C PHE A 112 -4.37 -10.96 26.78
N ARG A 113 -4.16 -11.64 27.91
CA ARG A 113 -3.16 -11.25 28.91
C ARG A 113 -1.80 -11.03 28.25
N GLN A 114 -1.23 -9.85 28.47
CA GLN A 114 0.01 -9.41 27.86
C GLN A 114 1.16 -10.34 28.27
N ARG A 115 1.56 -11.24 27.38
CA ARG A 115 2.86 -11.90 27.45
C ARG A 115 3.78 -11.19 26.46
N PRO A 116 5.02 -10.83 26.84
CA PRO A 116 5.99 -10.32 25.89
C PRO A 116 6.26 -11.42 24.86
N LEU A 117 5.64 -11.27 23.69
CA LEU A 117 5.81 -12.15 22.54
C LEU A 117 6.81 -11.48 21.62
N LYS A 118 8.03 -12.03 21.56
CA LYS A 118 9.02 -11.58 20.58
C LYS A 118 8.59 -12.08 19.21
N LEU A 119 8.28 -11.17 18.29
CA LEU A 119 8.00 -11.54 16.92
C LEU A 119 9.27 -12.06 16.23
N GLY A 120 9.11 -13.00 15.31
CA GLY A 120 10.21 -13.52 14.51
C GLY A 120 10.64 -12.53 13.42
N ASP A 121 11.71 -12.87 12.71
CA ASP A 121 12.26 -12.02 11.64
C ASP A 121 11.24 -11.65 10.56
N TRP A 122 10.18 -12.44 10.36
CA TRP A 122 9.08 -12.14 9.43
C TRP A 122 8.44 -10.76 9.68
N ALA A 123 8.41 -10.28 10.93
CA ALA A 123 7.84 -8.98 11.32
C ALA A 123 8.87 -7.84 11.36
N ARG A 124 10.08 -8.03 10.82
CA ARG A 124 11.12 -7.00 10.81
C ARG A 124 10.60 -5.70 10.21
N GLY A 125 10.78 -4.60 10.95
CA GLY A 125 10.37 -3.26 10.54
C GLY A 125 8.89 -2.94 10.78
N PHE A 126 8.09 -3.89 11.29
CA PHE A 126 6.64 -3.66 11.48
C PHE A 126 6.35 -2.65 12.59
N GLU A 127 7.29 -2.37 13.47
CA GLU A 127 7.10 -1.42 14.57
C GLU A 127 7.79 -0.08 14.35
N ASP A 128 8.56 0.07 13.27
CA ASP A 128 9.47 1.21 13.04
C ASP A 128 8.74 2.57 13.07
N LEU A 129 7.49 2.60 12.62
CA LEU A 129 6.65 3.79 12.58
C LEU A 129 5.59 3.85 13.70
N THR A 130 5.60 2.92 14.65
CA THR A 130 4.66 2.97 15.77
C THR A 130 4.98 4.13 16.70
N VAL A 131 3.95 4.74 17.28
CA VAL A 131 4.09 5.76 18.32
C VAL A 131 3.49 5.28 19.63
N ALA A 132 4.05 5.74 20.75
CA ALA A 132 3.61 5.37 22.09
C ALA A 132 2.36 6.14 22.55
N ARG A 133 1.89 7.11 21.76
CA ARG A 133 0.72 7.93 22.11
C ARG A 133 -0.58 7.11 21.97
N PRO A 134 -1.50 7.19 22.96
CA PRO A 134 -2.84 6.62 22.82
C PRO A 134 -3.59 7.16 21.60
N ILE A 135 -4.50 6.36 21.06
CA ILE A 135 -5.43 6.81 20.02
C ILE A 135 -6.55 7.59 20.69
N GLU A 136 -6.73 8.84 20.27
CA GLU A 136 -7.82 9.69 20.74
C GLU A 136 -9.10 9.42 19.93
N PRO A 137 -10.30 9.57 20.54
CA PRO A 137 -11.56 9.57 19.82
C PRO A 137 -11.58 10.66 18.72
N ASN A 138 -12.12 10.31 17.55
CA ASN A 138 -12.28 11.21 16.40
C ASN A 138 -13.74 11.33 15.92
N GLY A 139 -14.70 10.79 16.68
CA GLY A 139 -16.12 10.92 16.40
C GLY A 139 -17.01 10.19 17.41
N PRO A 140 -18.33 10.32 17.26
CA PRO A 140 -19.30 9.64 18.13
C PRO A 140 -19.36 8.13 17.84
N ILE A 141 -20.09 7.41 18.69
CA ILE A 141 -20.47 6.01 18.46
C ILE A 141 -21.22 5.92 17.11
N PRO A 142 -20.84 5.01 16.20
CA PRO A 142 -21.61 4.78 14.98
C PRO A 142 -23.02 4.27 15.30
N ARG A 143 -24.04 4.78 14.58
CA ARG A 143 -25.45 4.46 14.84
C ARG A 143 -25.77 2.97 14.83
N PHE A 144 -25.11 2.18 13.98
CA PHE A 144 -25.33 0.73 13.94
C PHE A 144 -24.90 -0.01 15.22
N LEU A 145 -24.21 0.67 16.14
CA LEU A 145 -23.77 0.14 17.45
C LEU A 145 -24.53 0.75 18.62
N GLU A 146 -25.35 1.77 18.39
CA GLU A 146 -26.21 2.37 19.41
C GLU A 146 -27.27 1.34 19.86
N ASP A 147 -27.78 1.51 21.08
CA ASP A 147 -28.88 0.70 21.65
C ASP A 147 -28.65 -0.83 21.57
N GLY A 148 -27.39 -1.27 21.69
CA GLY A 148 -27.02 -2.69 21.63
C GLY A 148 -26.96 -3.25 20.21
N GLY A 149 -26.92 -2.38 19.20
CA GLY A 149 -26.74 -2.70 17.79
C GLY A 149 -25.43 -3.45 17.49
N ARG A 150 -25.33 -3.95 16.26
CA ARG A 150 -24.22 -4.81 15.82
C ARG A 150 -23.85 -4.57 14.36
N SER A 151 -22.67 -5.05 13.99
CA SER A 151 -22.21 -5.08 12.61
C SER A 151 -23.17 -5.86 11.70
N PRO A 152 -23.65 -5.26 10.60
CA PRO A 152 -24.51 -5.95 9.62
C PRO A 152 -23.73 -6.90 8.69
N LEU A 153 -22.40 -6.95 8.81
CA LEU A 153 -21.53 -7.91 8.12
C LEU A 153 -21.22 -9.16 8.95
N GLY A 154 -21.71 -9.17 10.19
CA GLY A 154 -21.33 -10.13 11.21
C GLY A 154 -22.25 -11.34 11.35
N GLY A 155 -21.78 -12.28 12.17
CA GLY A 155 -22.60 -13.37 12.69
C GLY A 155 -23.22 -13.02 14.04
N ASP A 156 -23.73 -14.03 14.75
CA ASP A 156 -24.38 -13.87 16.05
C ASP A 156 -23.43 -13.77 17.25
N ASP A 157 -22.17 -14.11 17.05
CA ASP A 157 -21.15 -14.09 18.10
C ASP A 157 -20.82 -12.68 18.60
N LEU A 158 -20.28 -12.60 19.82
CA LEU A 158 -19.76 -11.35 20.37
C LEU A 158 -18.43 -10.96 19.71
N VAL A 159 -17.54 -11.94 19.52
CA VAL A 159 -16.22 -11.76 18.91
C VAL A 159 -16.24 -12.46 17.56
N ARG A 160 -16.06 -11.68 16.47
CA ARG A 160 -16.01 -12.22 15.11
C ARG A 160 -14.74 -13.03 14.89
N LYS A 161 -13.60 -12.47 15.32
CA LYS A 161 -12.25 -13.03 15.14
C LYS A 161 -11.26 -12.36 16.09
N ASN A 162 -10.05 -12.90 16.15
CA ASN A 162 -8.96 -12.33 16.94
C ASN A 162 -7.93 -11.74 15.99
N LEU A 163 -7.47 -10.52 16.27
CA LEU A 163 -6.35 -9.83 15.63
C LEU A 163 -5.04 -10.30 16.27
N PRO A 164 -4.22 -11.12 15.61
CA PRO A 164 -2.98 -11.66 16.18
C PRO A 164 -1.96 -10.56 16.49
N HIS A 165 -1.08 -10.81 17.46
CA HIS A 165 0.08 -9.93 17.69
C HIS A 165 0.99 -9.93 16.45
N GLY A 166 1.39 -8.74 16.00
CA GLY A 166 2.21 -8.56 14.80
C GLY A 166 1.40 -8.35 13.53
N SER A 167 0.06 -8.48 13.61
CA SER A 167 -0.81 -8.02 12.53
C SER A 167 -0.95 -6.50 12.56
N MET A 168 -1.36 -5.93 11.44
CA MET A 168 -1.75 -4.53 11.37
C MET A 168 -3.24 -4.41 11.11
N VAL A 169 -3.84 -3.37 11.67
CA VAL A 169 -5.26 -3.05 11.51
C VAL A 169 -5.42 -1.65 10.93
N ALA A 170 -6.35 -1.52 10.00
CA ALA A 170 -6.85 -0.25 9.51
C ALA A 170 -8.13 0.11 10.29
N TYR A 171 -8.37 1.40 10.50
CA TYR A 171 -9.60 1.89 11.13
C TYR A 171 -9.98 3.27 10.57
N SER A 172 -11.28 3.51 10.47
CA SER A 172 -11.86 4.77 9.96
C SER A 172 -12.36 5.68 11.10
N ARG A 173 -12.78 5.07 12.22
CA ARG A 173 -13.34 5.78 13.38
C ARG A 173 -12.68 5.29 14.67
N ALA A 174 -12.45 6.22 15.58
CA ALA A 174 -12.18 5.96 17.00
C ALA A 174 -13.25 6.69 17.83
N PHE A 175 -13.86 6.02 18.80
CA PHE A 175 -14.88 6.62 19.66
C PHE A 175 -14.76 6.10 21.10
N GLU A 176 -15.28 6.85 22.06
CA GLU A 176 -15.29 6.44 23.47
C GLU A 176 -16.62 5.81 23.86
N ALA A 177 -16.56 4.65 24.53
CA ALA A 177 -17.73 3.99 25.13
C ALA A 177 -17.26 3.12 26.30
N GLU A 178 -18.05 3.05 27.37
CA GLU A 178 -17.75 2.24 28.56
C GLU A 178 -16.35 2.55 29.16
N GLY A 179 -15.92 3.83 29.10
CA GLY A 179 -14.61 4.26 29.61
C GLY A 179 -13.41 3.76 28.80
N ARG A 180 -13.61 3.33 27.55
CA ARG A 180 -12.56 2.82 26.66
C ARG A 180 -12.72 3.40 25.26
N VAL A 181 -11.59 3.59 24.57
CA VAL A 181 -11.58 3.96 23.15
C VAL A 181 -11.67 2.71 22.29
N TRP A 182 -12.60 2.71 21.35
CA TRP A 182 -12.88 1.64 20.39
C TRP A 182 -12.59 2.11 18.98
N LEU A 183 -11.99 1.23 18.18
CA LEU A 183 -11.67 1.46 16.78
C LEU A 183 -12.66 0.71 15.90
N VAL A 184 -13.21 1.36 14.89
CA VAL A 184 -14.06 0.73 13.87
C VAL A 184 -13.20 0.38 12.66
N THR A 185 -13.09 -0.90 12.37
CA THR A 185 -12.34 -1.39 11.21
C THR A 185 -13.16 -1.29 9.92
N PRO A 186 -12.53 -1.32 8.74
CA PRO A 186 -13.25 -1.30 7.46
C PRO A 186 -14.18 -2.50 7.19
N ASP A 187 -14.07 -3.59 7.95
CA ASP A 187 -15.02 -4.70 7.94
C ASP A 187 -16.08 -4.58 9.06
N LEU A 188 -16.22 -3.39 9.65
CA LEU A 188 -17.19 -3.04 10.69
C LEU A 188 -17.08 -3.88 11.96
N THR A 189 -15.86 -4.24 12.36
CA THR A 189 -15.60 -4.82 13.68
C THR A 189 -15.00 -3.79 14.63
N LEU A 190 -15.10 -4.05 15.93
CA LEU A 190 -14.54 -3.19 16.95
C LEU A 190 -13.25 -3.77 17.52
N VAL A 191 -12.20 -2.95 17.54
CA VAL A 191 -10.91 -3.28 18.17
C VAL A 191 -10.67 -2.31 19.31
N PRO A 192 -10.31 -2.78 20.51
CA PRO A 192 -9.97 -1.86 21.58
C PRO A 192 -8.64 -1.14 21.32
N ALA A 193 -8.62 0.18 21.49
CA ALA A 193 -7.50 1.03 21.09
C ALA A 193 -6.22 0.78 21.90
N ASP A 194 -6.33 0.42 23.18
CA ASP A 194 -5.23 0.04 24.08
C ASP A 194 -4.60 -1.33 23.72
N ARG A 195 -5.14 -2.03 22.73
CA ARG A 195 -4.59 -3.28 22.18
C ARG A 195 -3.83 -3.08 20.87
N VAL A 196 -3.64 -1.84 20.47
CA VAL A 196 -2.86 -1.50 19.28
C VAL A 196 -1.95 -0.29 19.52
N ARG A 197 -0.97 -0.08 18.66
CA ARG A 197 -0.11 1.10 18.63
C ARG A 197 -0.26 1.81 17.29
N PRO A 198 -0.70 3.08 17.25
CA PRO A 198 -0.92 3.76 15.99
C PRO A 198 0.40 3.99 15.24
N TYR A 199 0.32 4.04 13.91
CA TYR A 199 1.43 4.44 13.06
C TYR A 199 1.41 5.95 12.81
N ARG A 200 2.58 6.58 12.84
CA ARG A 200 2.73 7.92 12.28
C ARG A 200 2.83 7.84 10.73
N PRO A 201 2.32 8.84 10.00
CA PRO A 201 2.56 8.94 8.57
C PRO A 201 4.05 8.98 8.21
N SER A 202 4.39 8.36 7.07
CA SER A 202 5.71 8.54 6.48
C SER A 202 5.85 9.96 5.96
N THR A 203 7.05 10.52 6.14
CA THR A 203 7.40 11.86 5.63
C THR A 203 8.23 11.78 4.36
N PHE A 204 8.63 10.58 3.93
CA PHE A 204 9.39 10.39 2.70
C PHE A 204 8.47 10.47 1.48
N GLN A 205 8.93 11.19 0.46
CA GLN A 205 8.35 11.20 -0.86
C GLN A 205 9.47 11.41 -1.88
N GLY A 206 9.39 10.71 -3.00
CA GLY A 206 10.21 10.99 -4.17
C GLY A 206 9.85 12.30 -4.83
N VAL A 207 10.40 12.52 -6.02
CA VAL A 207 10.25 13.78 -6.74
C VAL A 207 9.70 13.56 -8.14
N GLU A 208 8.73 14.39 -8.52
CA GLU A 208 8.45 14.65 -9.92
C GLU A 208 9.66 15.36 -10.51
N LEU A 209 10.17 14.83 -11.64
CA LEU A 209 11.42 15.32 -12.17
C LEU A 209 11.26 16.74 -12.70
N GLY A 210 10.23 17.05 -13.49
CA GLY A 210 10.01 18.41 -13.99
C GLY A 210 11.28 19.04 -14.59
N ARG A 211 11.92 19.95 -13.83
CA ARG A 211 13.21 20.58 -14.18
C ARG A 211 14.45 19.85 -13.65
N LEU A 212 14.32 19.02 -12.62
CA LEU A 212 15.39 18.18 -12.07
C LEU A 212 15.88 17.17 -13.12
N ARG A 213 17.18 16.91 -13.10
CA ARG A 213 17.84 16.01 -14.05
C ARG A 213 18.45 14.83 -13.32
N LEU A 214 18.22 13.64 -13.88
CA LEU A 214 18.97 12.44 -13.48
C LEU A 214 20.44 12.56 -13.94
N PRO A 215 21.41 12.03 -13.18
CA PRO A 215 21.23 11.23 -11.97
C PRO A 215 20.85 12.03 -10.71
N LEU A 216 20.00 11.43 -9.85
CA LEU A 216 19.64 11.98 -8.55
C LEU A 216 20.16 11.07 -7.43
N ALA A 217 20.71 11.67 -6.38
CA ALA A 217 21.15 10.95 -5.19
C ALA A 217 20.28 11.28 -3.96
N TRP A 218 20.12 10.29 -3.08
CA TRP A 218 19.51 10.46 -1.76
C TRP A 218 20.40 9.88 -0.66
N ALA A 219 20.45 10.60 0.47
CA ALA A 219 20.88 10.03 1.74
C ALA A 219 19.78 9.14 2.34
N ARG A 220 20.19 8.05 2.99
CA ARG A 220 19.28 7.05 3.59
C ARG A 220 18.95 7.34 5.04
N LYS A 221 19.60 6.66 5.99
CA LYS A 221 19.23 6.69 7.42
C LYS A 221 19.64 7.94 8.19
N GLN A 222 20.67 8.62 7.73
CA GLN A 222 21.24 9.78 8.41
C GLN A 222 21.77 10.77 7.37
N PRO A 223 21.87 12.06 7.74
CA PRO A 223 22.51 13.06 6.89
C PRO A 223 23.94 12.64 6.51
N ARG A 224 24.38 13.04 5.32
CA ARG A 224 25.69 12.67 4.76
C ARG A 224 26.50 13.90 4.41
N ASN A 225 27.76 13.94 4.82
CA ASN A 225 28.64 15.07 4.55
C ASN A 225 28.84 15.27 3.04
N PHE A 226 28.82 16.54 2.62
CA PHE A 226 29.41 16.97 1.37
C PHE A 226 30.93 17.12 1.52
N PHE A 227 31.65 16.83 0.45
CA PHE A 227 33.10 16.93 0.36
C PHE A 227 33.50 17.93 -0.73
N ARG A 228 34.69 18.52 -0.56
CA ARG A 228 35.44 19.17 -1.63
C ARG A 228 36.68 18.32 -1.92
N ILE A 229 37.12 18.30 -3.16
CA ILE A 229 38.36 17.62 -3.54
C ILE A 229 39.43 18.66 -3.81
N VAL A 230 40.49 18.64 -3.00
CA VAL A 230 41.63 19.57 -3.04
C VAL A 230 42.89 18.71 -3.01
N ASP A 231 43.81 18.91 -3.95
CA ASP A 231 45.09 18.17 -4.03
C ASP A 231 44.94 16.64 -3.90
N GLU A 232 43.95 16.07 -4.62
CA GLU A 232 43.59 14.65 -4.58
C GLU A 232 43.08 14.12 -3.22
N GLU A 233 42.83 15.01 -2.27
CA GLU A 233 42.25 14.68 -0.97
C GLU A 233 40.78 15.10 -0.87
N ALA A 234 39.99 14.30 -0.16
CA ALA A 234 38.58 14.58 0.09
C ALA A 234 38.39 15.22 1.47
N GLU A 235 38.04 16.50 1.49
CA GLU A 235 37.81 17.25 2.73
C GLU A 235 36.33 17.48 2.96
N ALA A 236 35.83 17.18 4.17
CA ALA A 236 34.44 17.46 4.52
C ALA A 236 34.19 18.97 4.58
N THR A 237 33.12 19.42 3.94
CA THR A 237 32.75 20.85 3.87
C THR A 237 32.10 21.38 5.14
N GLY A 238 31.68 20.50 6.07
CA GLY A 238 30.81 20.83 7.20
C GLY A 238 29.32 20.86 6.86
N GLU A 239 28.96 20.91 5.58
CA GLU A 239 27.58 20.80 5.11
C GLU A 239 27.16 19.34 4.94
N GLN A 240 25.86 19.07 5.12
CA GLN A 240 25.29 17.73 5.02
C GLN A 240 24.09 17.69 4.06
N LEU A 241 24.01 16.65 3.26
CA LEU A 241 22.82 16.23 2.55
C LEU A 241 21.82 15.65 3.56
N PRO A 242 20.65 16.27 3.77
CA PRO A 242 19.62 15.73 4.65
C PRO A 242 19.12 14.37 4.15
N VAL A 243 18.62 13.55 5.08
CA VAL A 243 17.84 12.35 4.73
C VAL A 243 16.68 12.75 3.83
N ALA A 244 16.33 11.90 2.87
CA ALA A 244 15.20 12.11 1.94
C ALA A 244 15.32 13.28 0.95
N ALA A 245 16.31 14.17 1.10
CA ALA A 245 16.51 15.26 0.15
C ALA A 245 17.20 14.74 -1.13
N PRO A 246 16.62 14.98 -2.33
CA PRO A 246 17.29 14.68 -3.58
C PRO A 246 18.42 15.69 -3.84
N VAL A 247 19.49 15.24 -4.48
CA VAL A 247 20.52 16.13 -5.04
C VAL A 247 20.89 15.71 -6.45
N GLU A 248 21.00 16.67 -7.37
CA GLU A 248 21.39 16.42 -8.75
C GLU A 248 22.88 16.15 -8.85
N LEU A 249 23.24 15.09 -9.56
CA LEU A 249 24.62 14.74 -9.86
C LEU A 249 25.04 15.24 -11.25
N SER A 250 26.31 15.60 -11.39
CA SER A 250 26.89 15.96 -12.69
C SER A 250 27.16 14.72 -13.55
N GLY A 251 27.35 13.56 -12.92
CA GLY A 251 27.79 12.32 -13.54
C GLY A 251 29.31 12.09 -13.47
N GLU A 252 30.08 13.06 -12.98
CA GLU A 252 31.51 12.89 -12.70
C GLU A 252 31.68 12.01 -11.45
N GLU A 253 32.61 11.05 -11.53
CA GLU A 253 33.00 10.18 -10.42
C GLU A 253 34.53 10.24 -10.24
N ARG A 254 35.01 10.21 -9.00
CA ARG A 254 36.44 10.11 -8.67
C ARG A 254 36.68 9.00 -7.66
N LYS A 255 37.83 8.35 -7.76
CA LYS A 255 38.27 7.35 -6.79
C LYS A 255 39.50 7.88 -6.06
N LEU A 256 39.37 8.10 -4.75
CA LEU A 256 40.42 8.64 -3.88
C LEU A 256 40.63 7.66 -2.74
N HIS A 257 41.87 7.20 -2.54
CA HIS A 257 42.24 6.28 -1.45
C HIS A 257 41.33 5.05 -1.28
N GLY A 258 40.81 4.53 -2.39
CA GLY A 258 39.90 3.37 -2.41
C GLY A 258 38.41 3.71 -2.31
N ASP A 259 38.06 4.90 -1.82
CA ASP A 259 36.70 5.40 -1.76
C ASP A 259 36.26 6.05 -3.08
N ARG A 260 35.00 5.83 -3.46
CA ARG A 260 34.41 6.45 -4.65
C ARG A 260 33.55 7.64 -4.26
N TYR A 261 33.78 8.76 -4.93
CA TYR A 261 33.04 10.01 -4.78
C TYR A 261 32.29 10.33 -6.07
N VAL A 262 31.09 10.90 -5.93
CA VAL A 262 30.24 11.37 -7.03
C VAL A 262 30.03 12.87 -6.89
N ALA A 263 30.18 13.61 -7.98
CA ALA A 263 30.03 15.06 -7.98
C ALA A 263 28.56 15.46 -8.13
N THR A 264 28.14 16.45 -7.34
CA THR A 264 26.88 17.16 -7.49
C THR A 264 27.01 18.19 -8.61
N ARG A 265 25.87 18.67 -9.15
CA ARG A 265 25.87 19.74 -10.16
C ARG A 265 26.37 21.09 -9.64
N ASP A 266 26.35 21.29 -8.33
CA ASP A 266 26.87 22.50 -7.67
C ASP A 266 28.35 22.41 -7.27
N GLY A 267 29.06 21.36 -7.70
CA GLY A 267 30.51 21.23 -7.56
C GLY A 267 30.99 20.59 -6.24
N ARG A 268 30.07 20.22 -5.35
CA ARG A 268 30.35 19.41 -4.15
C ARG A 268 30.45 17.93 -4.49
N TRP A 269 30.92 17.13 -3.54
CA TRP A 269 31.13 15.69 -3.70
C TRP A 269 30.44 14.90 -2.60
N LEU A 270 29.97 13.70 -2.93
CA LEU A 270 29.37 12.76 -1.99
C LEU A 270 30.10 11.42 -2.10
N ARG A 271 30.35 10.76 -0.98
CA ARG A 271 30.78 9.36 -1.02
C ARG A 271 29.67 8.49 -1.60
N ASN A 272 30.01 7.67 -2.58
CA ASN A 272 29.03 6.87 -3.32
C ASN A 272 28.31 5.83 -2.44
N ASP A 273 29.01 5.19 -1.51
CA ASP A 273 28.45 4.18 -0.59
C ASP A 273 27.44 4.75 0.41
N HIS A 274 27.46 6.07 0.62
CA HIS A 274 26.57 6.79 1.51
C HIS A 274 25.21 7.13 0.92
N VAL A 275 25.10 7.11 -0.41
CA VAL A 275 23.89 7.53 -1.15
C VAL A 275 23.33 6.40 -2.00
N ARG A 276 22.11 6.60 -2.48
CA ARG A 276 21.47 5.80 -3.54
C ARG A 276 21.24 6.65 -4.75
N ILE A 277 21.61 6.16 -5.92
CA ILE A 277 21.61 6.96 -7.15
C ILE A 277 20.57 6.42 -8.14
N ALA A 278 19.54 7.22 -8.41
CA ALA A 278 18.64 6.98 -9.52
C ALA A 278 19.30 7.47 -10.81
N LYS A 279 19.42 6.58 -11.80
CA LYS A 279 20.00 6.88 -13.11
C LYS A 279 18.95 6.73 -14.21
N ARG A 280 19.12 7.50 -15.30
CA ARG A 280 18.34 7.28 -16.52
C ARG A 280 18.74 5.92 -17.11
N VAL A 281 17.75 5.13 -17.52
CA VAL A 281 17.93 3.88 -18.25
C VAL A 281 17.24 3.96 -19.61
N LYS A 282 17.77 3.26 -20.61
CA LYS A 282 17.14 3.18 -21.93
C LYS A 282 15.85 2.37 -21.83
N PRO A 283 14.78 2.76 -22.56
CA PRO A 283 13.56 1.97 -22.59
C PRO A 283 13.83 0.56 -23.12
N PRO A 284 13.17 -0.48 -22.57
CA PRO A 284 13.12 -1.79 -23.20
C PRO A 284 12.58 -1.69 -24.63
N SER A 285 13.02 -2.57 -25.53
CA SER A 285 12.55 -2.61 -26.92
C SER A 285 11.04 -2.80 -27.08
N ALA A 286 10.36 -3.33 -26.06
CA ALA A 286 8.91 -3.49 -26.02
C ALA A 286 8.15 -2.16 -25.79
N ILE A 287 8.84 -1.11 -25.34
CA ILE A 287 8.25 0.22 -25.15
C ILE A 287 8.28 0.96 -26.48
N LYS A 288 7.09 1.36 -26.94
CA LYS A 288 6.88 2.16 -28.15
C LYS A 288 6.08 3.41 -27.79
N GLY A 289 6.34 4.50 -28.50
CA GLY A 289 5.63 5.76 -28.29
C GLY A 289 5.78 6.28 -26.86
N ASP A 290 4.67 6.73 -26.28
CA ASP A 290 4.57 7.32 -24.96
C ASP A 290 4.16 6.31 -23.87
N ARG A 291 4.24 5.00 -24.15
CA ARG A 291 3.86 3.97 -23.18
C ARG A 291 4.58 4.13 -21.85
N THR A 292 3.83 4.03 -20.76
CA THR A 292 4.37 4.14 -19.41
C THR A 292 5.12 2.87 -19.00
N TRP A 293 6.24 3.06 -18.32
CA TRP A 293 7.00 1.96 -17.70
C TRP A 293 7.76 2.46 -16.48
N ILE A 294 8.13 1.53 -15.60
CA ILE A 294 8.77 1.82 -14.33
C ILE A 294 10.02 0.93 -14.22
N TYR A 295 11.16 1.54 -13.98
CA TYR A 295 12.41 0.85 -13.70
C TYR A 295 12.70 0.85 -12.21
N LEU A 296 13.01 -0.32 -11.66
CA LEU A 296 13.50 -0.50 -10.30
C LEU A 296 14.92 -1.05 -10.35
N SER A 297 15.87 -0.31 -9.77
CA SER A 297 17.20 -0.83 -9.49
C SER A 297 17.17 -1.65 -8.21
N LEU A 298 17.58 -2.92 -8.28
CA LEU A 298 17.72 -3.82 -7.12
C LEU A 298 19.14 -3.78 -6.52
N THR A 299 20.02 -2.90 -7.03
CA THR A 299 21.34 -2.62 -6.47
C THR A 299 21.39 -1.26 -5.79
N GLU A 300 20.84 -0.23 -6.44
CA GLU A 300 20.71 1.13 -5.89
C GLU A 300 19.41 1.32 -5.10
N TYR A 301 18.46 0.39 -5.18
CA TYR A 301 17.18 0.48 -4.46
C TYR A 301 16.39 1.77 -4.78
N THR A 302 16.55 2.23 -6.03
CA THR A 302 15.89 3.40 -6.60
C THR A 302 14.85 2.99 -7.63
N LEU A 303 13.86 3.84 -7.85
CA LEU A 303 12.80 3.66 -8.81
C LEU A 303 12.72 4.91 -9.70
N VAL A 304 12.61 4.71 -11.01
CA VAL A 304 12.35 5.80 -11.97
C VAL A 304 11.16 5.42 -12.84
N ALA A 305 10.15 6.29 -12.91
CA ALA A 305 9.01 6.14 -13.80
C ALA A 305 9.22 6.93 -15.10
N TYR A 306 8.75 6.38 -16.21
CA TYR A 306 8.99 6.90 -17.55
C TYR A 306 7.73 6.92 -18.39
N ARG A 307 7.61 7.94 -19.25
CA ARG A 307 6.69 7.99 -20.39
C ARG A 307 7.52 7.92 -21.67
N GLY A 308 7.49 6.78 -22.37
CA GLY A 308 8.42 6.52 -23.47
C GLY A 308 9.88 6.63 -23.01
N GLU A 309 10.64 7.57 -23.57
CA GLU A 309 12.04 7.83 -23.17
C GLU A 309 12.20 8.85 -22.03
N ILE A 310 11.12 9.53 -21.64
CA ILE A 310 11.17 10.67 -20.74
C ILE A 310 10.98 10.18 -19.30
N PRO A 311 11.99 10.28 -18.41
CA PRO A 311 11.78 10.03 -17.00
C PRO A 311 10.93 11.16 -16.41
N VAL A 312 9.92 10.81 -15.63
CA VAL A 312 8.95 11.77 -15.06
C VAL A 312 8.94 11.79 -13.54
N TYR A 313 9.40 10.73 -12.90
CA TYR A 313 9.41 10.60 -11.44
C TYR A 313 10.58 9.75 -10.98
N ALA A 314 11.14 10.07 -9.82
CA ALA A 314 12.20 9.28 -9.20
C ALA A 314 12.01 9.19 -7.69
N THR A 315 12.23 7.99 -7.13
CA THR A 315 12.13 7.74 -5.70
C THR A 315 13.02 6.56 -5.25
N LEU A 316 12.94 6.19 -3.98
CA LEU A 316 13.52 5.00 -3.38
C LEU A 316 12.45 3.92 -3.17
N HIS A 317 12.86 2.66 -3.22
CA HIS A 317 12.01 1.52 -2.83
C HIS A 317 12.76 0.59 -1.88
N ALA A 318 12.04 -0.29 -1.20
CA ALA A 318 12.63 -1.28 -0.32
C ALA A 318 12.29 -2.71 -0.79
N PRO A 319 13.19 -3.39 -1.53
CA PRO A 319 12.91 -4.72 -2.05
C PRO A 319 13.07 -5.80 -0.99
N GLY A 320 12.89 -7.04 -1.44
CA GLY A 320 13.04 -8.24 -0.65
C GLY A 320 14.40 -8.33 0.04
N ARG A 321 14.37 -8.57 1.35
CA ARG A 321 15.61 -8.62 2.14
C ARG A 321 16.54 -9.78 1.80
N GLY A 322 16.03 -10.83 1.17
CA GLY A 322 16.79 -11.96 0.65
C GLY A 322 17.55 -11.66 -0.64
N GLY A 323 17.42 -10.45 -1.21
CA GLY A 323 18.09 -10.06 -2.45
C GLY A 323 17.29 -10.43 -3.70
N THR A 324 17.98 -10.77 -4.78
CA THR A 324 17.37 -10.94 -6.11
C THR A 324 17.38 -12.38 -6.60
N HIS A 325 16.48 -12.74 -7.52
CA HIS A 325 16.52 -14.06 -8.17
C HIS A 325 16.15 -14.02 -9.66
N ARG A 326 16.64 -15.02 -10.40
CA ARG A 326 16.14 -15.42 -11.72
C ARG A 326 15.57 -16.85 -11.59
N GLY A 327 14.31 -17.06 -11.94
CA GLY A 327 13.69 -18.39 -11.88
C GLY A 327 13.18 -18.79 -10.49
N LYS A 328 13.82 -19.78 -9.85
CA LYS A 328 13.38 -20.37 -8.56
C LYS A 328 13.69 -19.42 -7.39
N GLY A 329 12.79 -18.49 -7.13
CA GLY A 329 12.74 -17.69 -5.91
C GLY A 329 11.30 -17.53 -5.43
N SER A 330 11.12 -17.09 -4.18
CA SER A 330 9.81 -16.99 -3.56
C SER A 330 9.84 -15.93 -2.47
N VAL A 331 8.68 -15.34 -2.20
CA VAL A 331 8.46 -14.46 -1.04
C VAL A 331 8.80 -15.13 0.28
N ARG A 332 8.76 -16.47 0.35
CA ARG A 332 9.22 -17.25 1.53
C ARG A 332 10.72 -17.09 1.81
N ASN A 333 11.52 -16.87 0.76
CA ASN A 333 12.96 -16.63 0.87
C ASN A 333 13.28 -15.13 0.85
N TYR A 334 12.25 -14.29 0.87
CA TYR A 334 12.37 -12.84 0.85
C TYR A 334 13.09 -12.28 -0.39
N THR A 335 13.06 -12.98 -1.53
CA THR A 335 13.76 -12.56 -2.74
C THR A 335 12.84 -11.85 -3.74
N THR A 336 13.33 -10.80 -4.39
CA THR A 336 12.63 -10.05 -5.44
C THR A 336 13.06 -10.55 -6.83
N PRO A 337 12.13 -10.80 -7.77
CA PRO A 337 12.48 -11.30 -9.11
C PRO A 337 13.14 -10.22 -9.97
N LEU A 338 14.13 -10.62 -10.77
CA LEU A 338 14.62 -9.84 -11.91
C LEU A 338 13.75 -10.09 -13.15
N GLY A 339 13.62 -9.08 -14.01
CA GLY A 339 12.94 -9.21 -15.30
C GLY A 339 12.01 -8.05 -15.63
N ALA A 340 11.29 -8.17 -16.74
CA ALA A 340 10.28 -7.23 -17.18
C ALA A 340 8.90 -7.89 -17.14
N PHE A 341 7.95 -7.25 -16.46
CA PHE A 341 6.63 -7.80 -16.18
C PHE A 341 5.56 -6.72 -16.40
N PRO A 342 4.53 -6.97 -17.21
CA PRO A 342 3.39 -6.06 -17.28
C PRO A 342 2.64 -6.06 -15.95
N LEU A 343 2.13 -4.90 -15.52
CA LEU A 343 1.13 -4.86 -14.45
C LEU A 343 -0.08 -5.71 -14.86
N ASN A 344 -0.53 -6.57 -13.96
CA ASN A 344 -1.63 -7.51 -14.22
C ASN A 344 -2.82 -7.32 -13.27
N TRP A 345 -2.65 -6.59 -12.17
CA TRP A 345 -3.73 -6.23 -11.26
C TRP A 345 -3.35 -4.98 -10.48
N LYS A 346 -4.32 -4.10 -10.24
CA LYS A 346 -4.19 -2.94 -9.37
C LYS A 346 -5.34 -2.93 -8.38
N GLU A 347 -5.07 -2.58 -7.15
CA GLU A 347 -6.09 -2.35 -6.12
C GLU A 347 -5.71 -1.20 -5.20
N ARG A 348 -6.71 -0.37 -4.86
CA ARG A 348 -6.54 0.83 -4.05
C ARG A 348 -6.02 0.52 -2.66
N TRP A 349 -6.58 -0.50 -2.03
CA TRP A 349 -6.07 -1.04 -0.79
C TRP A 349 -6.68 -2.43 -0.56
N GLY A 350 -5.88 -3.34 -0.01
CA GLY A 350 -6.27 -4.74 0.18
C GLY A 350 -5.51 -5.38 1.33
N THR A 351 -6.15 -6.32 2.02
CA THR A 351 -5.51 -7.06 3.12
C THR A 351 -4.54 -8.09 2.54
N MET A 352 -3.27 -8.03 2.98
CA MET A 352 -2.25 -9.03 2.64
C MET A 352 -2.05 -10.01 3.79
N SER A 353 -1.99 -11.31 3.47
CA SER A 353 -1.72 -12.40 4.41
C SER A 353 -0.94 -13.51 3.72
N PRO A 354 -0.07 -14.26 4.45
CA PRO A 354 0.55 -15.46 3.91
C PRO A 354 -0.44 -16.63 3.76
N ASP A 355 -1.59 -16.58 4.43
CA ASP A 355 -2.53 -17.69 4.49
C ASP A 355 -3.30 -17.84 3.16
N PRO A 356 -3.57 -19.07 2.72
CA PRO A 356 -4.50 -19.29 1.62
C PRO A 356 -5.93 -18.99 2.10
N GLY A 357 -6.58 -17.98 1.50
CA GLY A 357 -7.97 -17.63 1.80
C GLY A 357 -8.10 -16.62 2.95
N ALA A 358 -9.02 -16.87 3.88
CA ALA A 358 -9.28 -15.95 4.99
C ALA A 358 -8.07 -15.93 5.95
N PRO A 359 -7.53 -14.76 6.31
CA PRO A 359 -6.39 -14.66 7.22
C PRO A 359 -6.71 -15.20 8.62
N THR A 360 -5.82 -16.04 9.15
CA THR A 360 -5.94 -16.63 10.50
C THR A 360 -4.66 -16.47 11.32
N SER A 361 -3.48 -16.50 10.70
CA SER A 361 -2.18 -16.47 11.37
C SER A 361 -1.69 -15.04 11.64
N PHE A 362 -1.62 -14.21 10.60
CA PHE A 362 -1.44 -12.77 10.67
C PHE A 362 -1.87 -12.10 9.37
N TRP A 363 -2.08 -10.79 9.41
CA TRP A 363 -2.32 -10.01 8.20
C TRP A 363 -1.88 -8.55 8.35
N ILE A 364 -1.74 -7.90 7.20
CA ILE A 364 -1.54 -6.47 7.05
C ILE A 364 -2.83 -5.92 6.43
N SER A 365 -3.69 -5.28 7.23
CA SER A 365 -4.96 -4.73 6.74
C SER A 365 -4.74 -3.60 5.75
N ASP A 366 -5.53 -3.60 4.66
CA ASP A 366 -5.66 -2.47 3.73
C ASP A 366 -4.31 -1.87 3.27
N VAL A 367 -3.38 -2.74 2.84
CA VAL A 367 -2.14 -2.34 2.18
C VAL A 367 -2.47 -1.53 0.94
N MET A 368 -2.03 -0.28 0.95
CA MET A 368 -2.44 0.74 -0.01
C MET A 368 -1.68 0.70 -1.34
N TRP A 369 -2.37 1.10 -2.39
CA TRP A 369 -1.87 1.36 -3.73
C TRP A 369 -1.12 0.17 -4.32
N THR A 370 -1.72 -1.02 -4.19
CA THR A 370 -1.09 -2.29 -4.57
C THR A 370 -1.18 -2.52 -6.08
N GLN A 371 -0.05 -2.82 -6.70
CA GLN A 371 0.10 -3.00 -8.14
C GLN A 371 0.89 -4.29 -8.42
N TYR A 372 0.19 -5.37 -8.73
CA TYR A 372 0.80 -6.66 -9.03
C TYR A 372 1.36 -6.68 -10.44
N PHE A 373 2.60 -7.15 -10.56
CA PHE A 373 3.27 -7.41 -11.84
C PHE A 373 3.59 -8.90 -12.02
N LYS A 374 3.72 -9.65 -10.93
CA LYS A 374 3.94 -11.10 -10.94
C LYS A 374 3.50 -11.68 -9.61
N GLN A 375 2.25 -12.10 -9.48
CA GLN A 375 1.74 -12.61 -8.20
C GLN A 375 2.68 -13.68 -7.58
N PRO A 376 2.97 -13.60 -6.26
CA PRO A 376 2.44 -12.64 -5.28
C PRO A 376 3.19 -11.29 -5.20
N TYR A 377 4.14 -11.00 -6.09
CA TYR A 377 4.92 -9.76 -6.10
C TYR A 377 4.13 -8.56 -6.63
N ALA A 378 4.17 -7.46 -5.86
CA ALA A 378 3.54 -6.19 -6.18
C ALA A 378 4.41 -5.01 -5.73
N LEU A 379 4.21 -3.86 -6.36
CA LEU A 379 4.54 -2.56 -5.77
C LEU A 379 3.40 -2.16 -4.83
N HIS A 380 3.68 -1.64 -3.64
CA HIS A 380 2.65 -1.13 -2.74
C HIS A 380 3.21 -0.15 -1.72
N GLY A 381 2.33 0.64 -1.11
CA GLY A 381 2.67 1.52 0.00
C GLY A 381 2.91 0.71 1.28
N ALA A 382 4.05 0.95 1.93
CA ALA A 382 4.34 0.39 3.25
C ALA A 382 4.22 1.50 4.31
N TYR A 383 3.19 1.41 5.15
CA TYR A 383 2.92 2.39 6.20
C TYR A 383 3.63 2.09 7.53
N TRP A 384 4.39 0.99 7.61
CA TRP A 384 4.97 0.49 8.85
C TRP A 384 6.48 0.78 9.02
N HIS A 385 7.22 1.15 7.96
CA HIS A 385 8.66 1.42 8.01
C HIS A 385 9.13 2.53 7.06
N GLU A 386 10.34 3.05 7.28
CA GLU A 386 11.00 4.09 6.44
C GLU A 386 12.26 3.57 5.72
N SER A 387 12.42 2.25 5.61
CA SER A 387 13.65 1.65 5.06
C SER A 387 13.76 1.72 3.52
N PHE A 388 13.20 2.76 2.89
CA PHE A 388 13.30 2.99 1.45
C PHE A 388 14.76 3.26 1.07
N GLY A 389 15.23 2.61 0.00
CA GLY A 389 16.65 2.60 -0.36
C GLY A 389 17.44 1.49 0.34
N GLU A 390 16.76 0.55 1.00
CA GLU A 390 17.33 -0.62 1.66
C GLU A 390 16.50 -1.89 1.46
N ARG A 391 17.16 -3.04 1.63
CA ARG A 391 16.51 -4.35 1.65
C ARG A 391 15.71 -4.55 2.94
N MET A 392 14.38 -4.70 2.83
CA MET A 392 13.50 -4.83 4.01
C MET A 392 12.38 -5.86 3.84
N SER A 393 11.68 -5.84 2.71
CA SER A 393 10.40 -6.52 2.55
C SER A 393 10.52 -8.04 2.44
N ALA A 394 9.36 -8.71 2.35
CA ALA A 394 9.30 -10.13 2.04
C ALA A 394 9.43 -10.48 0.54
N GLY A 395 9.71 -9.50 -0.32
CA GLY A 395 9.91 -9.72 -1.76
C GLY A 395 9.26 -8.65 -2.63
N CYS A 396 8.16 -8.05 -2.18
CA CYS A 396 7.52 -6.91 -2.82
C CYS A 396 8.40 -5.66 -2.71
N PRO A 397 8.65 -4.89 -3.79
CA PRO A 397 9.27 -3.57 -3.65
C PRO A 397 8.33 -2.61 -2.91
N ASN A 398 8.62 -2.36 -1.64
CA ASN A 398 7.82 -1.44 -0.81
C ASN A 398 8.15 0.01 -1.17
N LEU A 399 7.12 0.85 -1.18
CA LEU A 399 7.22 2.28 -1.51
C LEU A 399 6.69 3.12 -0.35
N ALA A 400 7.12 4.38 -0.27
CA ALA A 400 6.46 5.34 0.60
C ALA A 400 4.99 5.48 0.18
N PRO A 401 4.04 5.67 1.12
CA PRO A 401 2.62 5.84 0.84
C PRO A 401 2.32 6.83 -0.29
N ARG A 402 2.95 8.02 -0.27
CA ARG A 402 2.77 9.05 -1.30
C ARG A 402 3.32 8.62 -2.67
N ASP A 403 4.47 7.94 -2.69
CA ASP A 403 5.06 7.43 -3.93
C ASP A 403 4.23 6.30 -4.53
N ALA A 404 3.71 5.41 -3.69
CA ALA A 404 2.85 4.31 -4.11
C ALA A 404 1.57 4.85 -4.75
N ARG A 405 0.96 5.88 -4.15
CA ARG A 405 -0.20 6.58 -4.71
C ARG A 405 0.14 7.22 -6.06
N TRP A 406 1.22 8.01 -6.11
CA TRP A 406 1.65 8.66 -7.35
C TRP A 406 1.84 7.64 -8.48
N LEU A 407 2.54 6.53 -8.21
CA LEU A 407 2.76 5.47 -9.19
C LEU A 407 1.47 4.74 -9.56
N PHE A 408 0.54 4.57 -8.63
CA PHE A 408 -0.75 3.98 -8.88
C PHE A 408 -1.59 4.84 -9.82
N ASP A 409 -1.59 6.15 -9.65
CA ASP A 409 -2.33 7.06 -10.53
C ASP A 409 -1.62 7.21 -11.89
N PHE A 410 -0.29 7.18 -11.89
CA PHE A 410 0.54 7.23 -13.09
C PHE A 410 0.37 5.99 -13.98
N SER A 411 0.32 4.79 -13.39
CA SER A 411 0.38 3.53 -14.13
C SER A 411 -0.94 3.14 -14.79
N GLU A 412 -0.83 2.25 -15.78
CA GLU A 412 -1.94 1.60 -16.47
C GLU A 412 -2.16 0.17 -15.95
N PRO A 413 -3.41 -0.30 -15.87
CA PRO A 413 -4.64 0.40 -16.28
C PRO A 413 -5.08 1.49 -15.30
N LYS A 414 -5.76 2.53 -15.79
CA LYS A 414 -6.48 3.47 -14.92
C LYS A 414 -7.59 2.76 -14.16
N LEU A 415 -7.69 3.06 -12.86
CA LEU A 415 -8.80 2.58 -12.03
C LEU A 415 -9.98 3.54 -12.19
N PRO A 416 -11.14 3.06 -12.68
CA PRO A 416 -12.32 3.91 -12.81
C PRO A 416 -12.88 4.34 -11.45
N GLU A 417 -13.62 5.45 -11.45
CA GLU A 417 -14.31 5.94 -10.27
C GLU A 417 -15.25 4.87 -9.68
N GLY A 418 -15.28 4.75 -8.35
CA GLY A 418 -16.06 3.74 -7.63
C GLY A 418 -15.46 2.33 -7.60
N TRP A 419 -14.49 2.00 -8.47
CA TRP A 419 -13.84 0.69 -8.50
C TRP A 419 -12.73 0.58 -7.46
N GLN A 420 -12.48 -0.60 -6.93
CA GLN A 420 -11.48 -0.82 -5.87
C GLN A 420 -10.30 -1.66 -6.33
N GLY A 421 -10.48 -2.47 -7.37
CA GLY A 421 -9.37 -3.03 -8.13
C GLY A 421 -9.76 -3.34 -9.55
N ILE A 422 -8.75 -3.49 -10.40
CA ILE A 422 -8.87 -3.67 -11.85
C ILE A 422 -7.74 -4.52 -12.42
N SER A 423 -8.06 -5.35 -13.41
CA SER A 423 -7.10 -6.02 -14.29
C SER A 423 -6.94 -5.26 -15.61
N PRO A 424 -5.79 -5.35 -16.30
CA PRO A 424 -5.69 -4.86 -17.67
C PRO A 424 -6.74 -5.52 -18.55
N MET A 425 -7.44 -4.70 -19.33
CA MET A 425 -8.38 -5.20 -20.33
C MET A 425 -7.63 -6.00 -21.41
N PRO A 426 -8.25 -7.02 -22.03
CA PRO A 426 -7.68 -7.68 -23.19
C PRO A 426 -7.35 -6.66 -24.30
N GLY A 427 -6.07 -6.54 -24.66
CA GLY A 427 -5.59 -5.55 -25.64
C GLY A 427 -5.46 -4.11 -25.11
N GLY A 428 -5.76 -3.86 -23.84
CA GLY A 428 -5.57 -2.56 -23.20
C GLY A 428 -4.11 -2.32 -22.77
N ASP A 429 -3.80 -1.05 -22.51
CA ASP A 429 -2.47 -0.67 -22.04
C ASP A 429 -2.19 -1.20 -20.63
N SER A 430 -0.93 -1.53 -20.40
CA SER A 430 -0.40 -1.96 -19.11
C SER A 430 1.01 -1.42 -18.97
N THR A 431 1.30 -0.80 -17.83
CA THR A 431 2.63 -0.31 -17.51
C THR A 431 3.58 -1.48 -17.32
N LEU A 432 4.74 -1.41 -17.98
CA LEU A 432 5.78 -2.41 -17.82
C LEU A 432 6.63 -2.11 -16.58
N ILE A 433 6.78 -3.09 -15.68
CA ILE A 433 7.67 -3.03 -14.53
C ILE A 433 8.97 -3.75 -14.88
N VAL A 434 10.09 -3.04 -14.83
CA VAL A 434 11.42 -3.55 -15.15
C VAL A 434 12.25 -3.58 -13.88
N LEU A 435 12.60 -4.76 -13.40
CA LEU A 435 13.46 -4.96 -12.25
C LEU A 435 14.85 -5.36 -12.73
N GLY A 436 15.80 -4.42 -12.59
CA GLY A 436 17.20 -4.56 -13.01
C GLY A 436 18.15 -4.69 -11.83
N GLY A 437 19.32 -5.29 -12.09
CA GLY A 437 20.47 -5.31 -11.18
C GLY A 437 21.51 -4.31 -11.63
#